data_AF-A0A661DS19-F1
#
_entry.id   AF-A0A661DS19-F1
#
_cell.length_a   1.000
_cell.length_b   1.000
_cell.length_c   1.000
_cell.angle_alpha   90.00
_cell.angle_beta   90.00
_cell.angle_gamma   90.00
#
_symmetry.space_group_name_H-M   'P 1'
#
loop_
_entity.id
_entity.type
_entity.pdbx_description
1 polymer ?
#
loop_
_entity_poly.entity_id
_entity_poly.type
_entity_poly.pdbx_seq_one_letter_code
_entity_poly.pdbx_strand_id
1 'polypeptide(L)'
;MAKRFTEKNKWHDTWYRELSPNAKNVYEYMCDNCTIAGLFEIDHWLMGMLIGFSEDDAKKAFQECLKDKKEGSIKVEVVKGKAFLWNYVRQQQPKGLYDSNKAHKGLIRELETLSSKFEGAKLALEWGYKESSKDPKDDSLKSKVGYTKDFERFWLAYPQRIGSNPKKPAYDKFKQIIKKGEATADDMITGAKHYADHMHKIDRVNTEFIKMAKTFLNQREFNDYKDQVHQPAKILRKEETGGISQFGDN
;
A
#
# COMPACT_ATOMS: atom_id res chain seq x y z
N MET A 1 15.81 -14.10 -6.16
CA MET A 1 15.92 -12.64 -6.35
C MET A 1 15.38 -11.94 -5.12
N ALA A 2 16.06 -10.91 -4.60
CA ALA A 2 15.53 -10.07 -3.54
C ALA A 2 14.33 -9.27 -4.08
N LYS A 3 13.24 -9.19 -3.31
CA LYS A 3 12.06 -8.41 -3.70
C LYS A 3 12.41 -6.93 -3.59
N ARG A 4 12.36 -6.21 -4.71
CA ARG A 4 12.48 -4.75 -4.76
C ARG A 4 11.09 -4.13 -4.78
N PHE A 5 10.92 -2.96 -4.18
CA PHE A 5 9.70 -2.19 -4.32
C PHE A 5 9.98 -0.71 -4.59
N THR A 6 9.01 -0.07 -5.21
CA THR A 6 9.08 1.36 -5.53
C THR A 6 8.21 2.13 -4.56
N GLU A 7 8.84 2.96 -3.72
CA GLU A 7 8.11 3.80 -2.77
C GLU A 7 7.33 4.89 -3.52
N LYS A 8 6.00 4.81 -3.50
CA LYS A 8 5.13 5.72 -4.26
C LYS A 8 5.19 7.15 -3.73
N ASN A 9 5.45 7.34 -2.44
CA ASN A 9 5.47 8.67 -1.84
C ASN A 9 6.70 9.49 -2.22
N LYS A 10 7.74 8.89 -2.83
CA LYS A 10 8.93 9.62 -3.30
C LYS A 10 8.57 10.76 -4.26
N TRP A 11 7.51 10.61 -5.05
CA TRP A 11 7.03 11.63 -5.99
C TRP A 11 6.58 12.93 -5.29
N HIS A 12 6.23 12.85 -4.00
CA HIS A 12 5.84 13.99 -3.17
C HIS A 12 7.01 14.57 -2.36
N ASP A 13 8.12 13.85 -2.25
CA ASP A 13 9.30 14.35 -1.56
C ASP A 13 9.96 15.48 -2.35
N THR A 14 10.29 16.57 -1.66
CA THR A 14 10.95 17.75 -2.24
C THR A 14 12.18 17.39 -3.08
N TRP A 15 13.00 16.47 -2.59
CA TRP A 15 14.24 16.06 -3.27
C TRP A 15 13.98 15.45 -4.66
N TYR A 16 12.91 14.67 -4.84
CA TYR A 16 12.62 13.97 -6.09
C TYR A 16 11.79 14.86 -7.00
N ARG A 17 10.84 15.63 -6.42
CA ARG A 17 10.03 16.60 -7.15
C ARG A 17 10.90 17.58 -7.93
N GLU A 18 11.97 18.05 -7.31
CA GLU A 18 12.91 19.02 -7.88
C GLU A 18 13.85 18.44 -8.96
N LEU A 19 13.87 17.11 -9.20
CA LEU A 19 14.64 16.51 -10.30
C LEU A 19 13.99 16.80 -11.66
N SER A 20 14.80 17.07 -12.69
CA SER A 20 14.33 17.09 -14.07
C SER A 20 13.75 15.73 -14.50
N PRO A 21 12.92 15.67 -15.55
CA PRO A 21 12.43 14.40 -16.09
C PRO A 21 13.57 13.43 -16.44
N ASN A 22 14.68 13.93 -16.99
CA ASN A 22 15.82 13.10 -17.35
C ASN A 22 16.55 12.56 -16.11
N ALA A 23 16.73 13.39 -15.08
CA ALA A 23 17.33 12.95 -13.83
C ALA A 23 16.44 11.95 -13.07
N LYS A 24 15.11 12.10 -13.14
CA LYS A 24 14.17 11.07 -12.64
C LYS A 24 14.38 9.74 -13.36
N ASN A 25 14.45 9.75 -14.69
CA ASN A 25 14.68 8.54 -15.49
C ASN A 25 16.02 7.87 -15.14
N VAL A 26 17.10 8.64 -15.04
CA VAL A 26 18.42 8.14 -14.60
C VAL A 26 18.37 7.58 -13.18
N TYR A 27 17.67 8.25 -12.25
CA TYR A 27 17.53 7.75 -10.89
C TYR A 27 16.78 6.41 -10.82
N GLU A 28 15.69 6.26 -11.57
CA GLU A 28 14.97 4.98 -11.65
C GLU A 28 15.84 3.89 -12.27
N TYR A 29 16.56 4.19 -13.35
CA TYR A 29 17.52 3.26 -13.95
C TYR A 29 18.59 2.79 -12.95
N MET A 30 19.15 3.71 -12.15
CA MET A 30 20.10 3.34 -11.11
C MET A 30 19.46 2.47 -10.02
N CYS A 31 18.22 2.75 -9.61
CA CYS A 31 17.49 1.92 -8.64
C CYS A 31 17.26 0.49 -9.17
N ASP A 32 16.99 0.34 -10.45
CA ASP A 32 16.77 -0.96 -11.09
C ASP A 32 18.06 -1.75 -11.25
N ASN A 33 19.20 -1.08 -11.45
CA ASN A 33 20.49 -1.71 -11.75
C ASN A 33 21.50 -1.72 -10.58
N CYS A 34 21.16 -1.14 -9.42
CA CYS A 34 22.01 -1.21 -8.23
C CYS A 34 21.92 -2.56 -7.50
N THR A 35 22.82 -2.80 -6.53
CA THR A 35 22.74 -3.94 -5.60
C THR A 35 21.62 -3.76 -4.57
N ILE A 36 21.41 -4.77 -3.72
CA ILE A 36 20.40 -4.67 -2.64
C ILE A 36 20.73 -3.54 -1.65
N ALA A 37 22.02 -3.19 -1.51
CA ALA A 37 22.49 -2.07 -0.70
C ALA A 37 22.53 -0.74 -1.45
N GLY A 38 22.03 -0.67 -2.69
CA GLY A 38 22.02 0.58 -3.46
C GLY A 38 23.37 0.95 -4.07
N LEU A 39 24.30 0.01 -4.23
CA LEU A 39 25.55 0.26 -4.94
C LEU A 39 25.34 0.12 -6.45
N PHE A 40 25.69 1.14 -7.22
CA PHE A 40 25.58 1.18 -8.67
C PHE A 40 26.95 1.40 -9.31
N GLU A 41 27.27 0.65 -10.35
CA GLU A 41 28.51 0.82 -11.13
C GLU A 41 28.25 1.80 -12.28
N ILE A 42 29.04 2.86 -12.34
CA ILE A 42 28.76 3.97 -13.26
C ILE A 42 29.25 3.62 -14.66
N ASP A 43 28.30 3.47 -15.57
CA ASP A 43 28.54 3.40 -17.01
C ASP A 43 27.51 4.31 -17.70
N HIS A 44 27.94 5.53 -18.04
CA HIS A 44 27.08 6.54 -18.68
C HIS A 44 26.70 6.15 -20.10
N TRP A 45 27.57 5.43 -20.79
CA TRP A 45 27.33 4.97 -22.15
C TRP A 45 26.21 3.92 -22.16
N LEU A 46 26.34 2.87 -21.34
CA LEU A 46 25.33 1.81 -21.23
C LEU A 46 24.00 2.38 -20.71
N MET A 47 24.06 3.25 -19.69
CA MET A 47 22.88 3.93 -19.17
C MET A 47 22.17 4.71 -20.27
N GLY A 48 22.89 5.55 -21.01
CA GLY A 48 22.33 6.33 -22.11
C GLY A 48 21.69 5.45 -23.18
N MET A 49 22.42 4.42 -23.62
CA MET A 49 21.93 3.46 -24.62
C MET A 49 20.60 2.81 -24.20
N LEU A 50 20.46 2.40 -22.93
CA LEU A 50 19.26 1.68 -22.46
C LEU A 50 18.06 2.60 -22.21
N ILE A 51 18.28 3.84 -21.79
CA ILE A 51 17.19 4.79 -21.50
C ILE A 51 16.90 5.77 -22.64
N GLY A 52 17.61 5.63 -23.78
CA GLY A 52 17.42 6.44 -24.98
C GLY A 52 18.07 7.82 -24.94
N PHE A 53 19.14 8.00 -24.16
CA PHE A 53 19.90 9.25 -24.04
C PHE A 53 21.25 9.15 -24.75
N SER A 54 21.81 10.30 -25.17
CA SER A 54 23.24 10.39 -25.45
C SER A 54 24.04 10.16 -24.16
N GLU A 55 25.31 9.74 -24.27
CA GLU A 55 26.18 9.60 -23.10
C GLU A 55 26.30 10.93 -22.33
N ASP A 56 26.38 12.05 -23.04
CA ASP A 56 26.43 13.38 -22.45
C ASP A 56 25.16 13.74 -21.67
N ASP A 57 23.98 13.41 -22.21
CA ASP A 57 22.72 13.68 -21.52
C ASP A 57 22.51 12.77 -20.31
N ALA A 58 22.92 11.49 -20.41
CA ALA A 58 22.95 10.57 -19.28
C ALA A 58 23.88 11.09 -18.19
N LYS A 59 25.07 11.57 -18.55
CA LYS A 59 26.04 12.17 -17.62
C LYS A 59 25.48 13.44 -16.98
N LYS A 60 24.87 14.36 -17.73
CA LYS A 60 24.25 15.58 -17.17
C LYS A 60 23.12 15.26 -16.20
N ALA A 61 22.24 14.33 -16.56
CA ALA A 61 21.13 13.88 -15.71
C ALA A 61 21.63 13.16 -14.45
N PHE A 62 22.68 12.34 -14.56
CA PHE A 62 23.35 11.73 -13.41
C PHE A 62 23.94 12.79 -12.48
N GLN A 63 24.66 13.78 -13.01
CA GLN A 63 25.23 14.88 -12.21
C GLN A 63 24.14 15.68 -11.47
N GLU A 64 22.94 15.82 -12.06
CA GLU A 64 21.81 16.43 -11.35
C GLU A 64 21.36 15.60 -10.13
N CYS A 65 21.46 14.27 -10.19
CA CYS A 65 21.14 13.38 -9.07
C CYS A 65 22.12 13.52 -7.89
N LEU A 66 23.34 14.03 -8.15
CA LEU A 66 24.38 14.23 -7.13
C LEU A 66 24.26 15.57 -6.40
N LYS A 67 23.45 16.53 -6.90
CA LYS A 67 23.38 17.87 -6.32
C LYS A 67 22.64 17.81 -4.99
N ASP A 68 23.32 18.15 -3.90
CA ASP A 68 22.69 18.41 -2.61
C ASP A 68 21.76 19.62 -2.76
N LYS A 69 20.44 19.39 -2.73
CA LYS A 69 19.48 20.48 -2.91
C LYS A 69 19.13 21.18 -1.59
N LYS A 70 19.23 20.51 -0.42
CA LYS A 70 18.99 21.08 0.93
C LYS A 70 19.72 20.33 2.06
N GLU A 71 19.93 21.01 3.18
CA GLU A 71 20.42 20.43 4.43
C GLU A 71 19.51 19.26 4.88
N GLY A 72 20.09 18.08 5.08
CA GLY A 72 19.37 16.83 5.39
C GLY A 72 19.06 15.90 4.21
N SER A 73 19.54 16.21 2.99
CA SER A 73 19.28 15.39 1.78
C SER A 73 20.52 14.69 1.22
N ILE A 74 21.11 13.74 1.96
CA ILE A 74 22.20 12.92 1.41
C ILE A 74 21.69 12.19 0.16
N LYS A 75 22.27 12.42 -1.01
CA LYS A 75 21.91 11.67 -2.23
C LYS A 75 23.08 11.38 -3.12
N VAL A 76 23.12 10.13 -3.57
CA VAL A 76 24.07 9.52 -4.49
C VAL A 76 25.51 9.92 -4.17
N GLU A 77 26.13 9.19 -3.24
CA GLU A 77 27.55 9.36 -2.95
C GLU A 77 28.39 8.65 -4.01
N VAL A 78 29.36 9.34 -4.63
CA VAL A 78 30.20 8.76 -5.69
C VAL A 78 31.62 8.56 -5.22
N VAL A 79 32.10 7.30 -5.27
CA VAL A 79 33.47 6.93 -4.92
C VAL A 79 34.01 5.97 -5.98
N LYS A 80 35.12 6.36 -6.63
CA LYS A 80 35.88 5.53 -7.60
C LYS A 80 34.99 4.84 -8.65
N GLY A 81 34.15 5.61 -9.35
CA GLY A 81 33.28 5.09 -10.42
C GLY A 81 32.07 4.29 -9.93
N LYS A 82 31.77 4.32 -8.63
CA LYS A 82 30.57 3.70 -8.07
C LYS A 82 29.72 4.73 -7.35
N ALA A 83 28.41 4.59 -7.47
CA ALA A 83 27.42 5.47 -6.87
C ALA A 83 26.65 4.71 -5.78
N PHE A 84 26.56 5.27 -4.58
CA PHE A 84 25.79 4.71 -3.47
C PHE A 84 24.48 5.49 -3.29
N LEU A 85 23.37 4.79 -3.53
CA LEU A 85 22.02 5.34 -3.51
C LEU A 85 21.44 5.27 -2.09
N TRP A 86 21.84 6.18 -1.20
CA TRP A 86 21.33 6.24 0.18
C TRP A 86 19.80 6.18 0.27
N ASN A 87 19.10 6.96 -0.54
CA ASN A 87 17.63 6.97 -0.55
C ASN A 87 17.02 5.67 -1.03
N TYR A 88 17.70 4.91 -1.90
CA TYR A 88 17.23 3.61 -2.30
C TYR A 88 17.14 2.69 -1.07
N VAL A 89 18.17 2.67 -0.21
CA VAL A 89 18.17 1.84 1.01
C VAL A 89 17.01 2.23 1.94
N ARG A 90 16.80 3.52 2.19
CA ARG A 90 15.67 4.01 2.99
C ARG A 90 14.32 3.67 2.37
N GLN A 91 14.21 3.75 1.05
CA GLN A 91 13.01 3.40 0.32
C GLN A 91 12.74 1.91 0.40
N GLN A 92 13.75 1.05 0.23
CA GLN A 92 13.61 -0.40 0.40
C GLN A 92 13.35 -0.78 1.85
N GLN A 93 13.75 0.03 2.83
CA GLN A 93 13.64 -0.30 4.26
C GLN A 93 13.09 0.87 5.08
N PRO A 94 11.84 1.31 4.83
CA PRO A 94 11.27 2.50 5.47
C PRO A 94 11.07 2.32 6.98
N LYS A 95 11.02 1.07 7.45
CA LYS A 95 10.91 0.73 8.87
C LYS A 95 12.28 0.53 9.54
N GLY A 96 13.39 0.58 8.81
CA GLY A 96 14.74 0.27 9.29
C GLY A 96 15.22 -1.15 8.97
N LEU A 97 16.41 -1.47 9.45
CA LEU A 97 17.18 -2.69 9.22
C LEU A 97 17.20 -3.56 10.49
N TYR A 98 16.48 -4.66 10.45
CA TYR A 98 16.41 -5.65 11.52
C TYR A 98 17.24 -6.89 11.17
N ASP A 99 18.23 -7.22 12.01
CA ASP A 99 19.08 -8.42 11.91
C ASP A 99 18.29 -9.75 11.96
N SER A 100 17.17 -9.73 12.68
CA SER A 100 16.22 -10.83 12.82
C SER A 100 15.44 -11.11 11.52
N ASN A 101 15.37 -10.15 10.59
CA ASN A 101 14.77 -10.35 9.28
C ASN A 101 15.75 -11.07 8.35
N LYS A 102 15.41 -12.29 7.92
CA LYS A 102 16.26 -13.07 7.01
C LYS A 102 16.56 -12.35 5.70
N ALA A 103 15.65 -11.51 5.20
CA ALA A 103 15.85 -10.74 3.97
C ALA A 103 16.83 -9.56 4.16
N HIS A 104 17.02 -9.08 5.39
CA HIS A 104 17.94 -7.97 5.67
C HIS A 104 19.39 -8.43 5.87
N LYS A 105 19.63 -9.71 6.19
CA LYS A 105 20.99 -10.20 6.46
C LYS A 105 21.98 -9.92 5.33
N GLY A 106 21.56 -10.15 4.09
CA GLY A 106 22.41 -9.84 2.92
C GLY A 106 22.66 -8.34 2.77
N LEU A 107 21.62 -7.53 2.95
CA LEU A 107 21.68 -6.07 2.88
C LEU A 107 22.61 -5.50 3.95
N ILE A 108 22.46 -5.91 5.20
CA ILE A 108 23.28 -5.47 6.33
C ILE A 108 24.75 -5.79 6.08
N ARG A 109 25.07 -7.04 5.69
CA ARG A 109 26.45 -7.45 5.40
C ARG A 109 27.09 -6.62 4.27
N GLU A 110 26.31 -6.31 3.24
CA GLU A 110 26.80 -5.47 2.14
C GLU A 110 27.02 -4.02 2.60
N LEU A 111 26.10 -3.44 3.38
CA LEU A 111 26.26 -2.10 3.97
C LEU A 111 27.47 -2.02 4.91
N GLU A 112 27.72 -3.03 5.74
CA GLU A 112 28.92 -3.12 6.60
C GLU A 112 30.19 -3.07 5.76
N THR A 113 30.24 -3.84 4.66
CA THR A 113 31.37 -3.81 3.73
C THR A 113 31.57 -2.42 3.12
N LEU A 114 30.47 -1.76 2.73
CA LEU A 114 30.47 -0.44 2.09
C LEU A 114 30.76 0.72 3.06
N SER A 115 30.45 0.57 4.34
CA SER A 115 30.62 1.61 5.37
C SER A 115 32.05 2.14 5.50
N SER A 116 33.04 1.34 5.11
CA SER A 116 34.45 1.73 5.06
C SER A 116 34.80 2.70 3.92
N LYS A 117 33.91 2.82 2.92
CA LYS A 117 34.14 3.58 1.68
C LYS A 117 33.07 4.63 1.40
N PHE A 118 31.87 4.43 1.92
CA PHE A 118 30.71 5.29 1.68
C PHE A 118 30.12 5.74 3.03
N GLU A 119 30.18 7.05 3.31
CA GLU A 119 29.58 7.61 4.53
C GLU A 119 28.06 7.37 4.54
N GLY A 120 27.41 7.39 3.39
CA GLY A 120 25.99 7.06 3.26
C GLY A 120 25.67 5.62 3.69
N ALA A 121 26.58 4.66 3.49
CA ALA A 121 26.38 3.28 3.93
C ALA A 121 26.55 3.14 5.44
N LYS A 122 27.48 3.91 6.03
CA LYS A 122 27.63 4.00 7.49
C LYS A 122 26.39 4.61 8.14
N LEU A 123 25.91 5.73 7.61
CA LEU A 123 24.66 6.37 8.06
C LEU A 123 23.44 5.46 7.87
N ALA A 124 23.45 4.56 6.88
CA ALA A 124 22.41 3.55 6.71
C ALA A 124 22.32 2.57 7.87
N LEU A 125 23.48 2.11 8.33
CA LEU A 125 23.56 1.27 9.51
C LEU A 125 23.16 2.08 10.74
N GLU A 126 23.70 3.27 10.96
CA GLU A 126 23.38 4.07 12.15
C GLU A 126 21.89 4.47 12.25
N TRP A 127 21.26 4.85 11.14
CA TRP A 127 19.84 5.21 11.11
C TRP A 127 18.92 3.99 11.21
N GLY A 128 19.28 2.92 10.50
CA GLY A 128 18.38 1.80 10.24
C GLY A 128 18.58 0.62 11.19
N TYR A 129 19.79 0.37 11.64
CA TYR A 129 20.15 -0.82 12.39
C TYR A 129 19.52 -0.79 13.78
N LYS A 130 18.71 -1.81 14.07
CA LYS A 130 18.11 -2.01 15.39
C LYS A 130 18.43 -3.43 15.84
N GLU A 131 19.27 -3.55 16.87
CA GLU A 131 19.49 -4.82 17.56
C GLU A 131 18.15 -5.32 18.11
N SER A 132 17.78 -6.55 17.75
CA SER A 132 16.76 -7.38 18.40
C SER A 132 15.74 -6.62 19.27
N SER A 133 14.91 -5.78 18.66
CA SER A 133 13.66 -5.31 19.25
C SER A 133 12.53 -5.59 18.28
N LYS A 134 12.25 -6.89 18.05
CA LYS A 134 11.21 -7.42 17.14
C LYS A 134 11.19 -6.70 15.79
N ASP A 135 11.75 -7.32 14.75
CA ASP A 135 11.39 -6.98 13.37
C ASP A 135 9.87 -6.71 13.33
N PRO A 136 9.41 -5.48 13.03
CA PRO A 136 8.00 -5.19 12.90
C PRO A 136 7.53 -5.94 11.66
N LYS A 137 7.29 -7.26 11.84
CA LYS A 137 6.64 -8.18 10.92
C LYS A 137 5.61 -7.34 10.20
N ASP A 138 5.75 -7.20 8.89
CA ASP A 138 5.01 -6.29 8.04
C ASP A 138 3.60 -5.97 8.58
N ASP A 139 3.55 -5.00 9.51
CA ASP A 139 2.33 -4.57 10.18
C ASP A 139 1.74 -3.39 9.40
N SER A 140 1.99 -3.33 8.09
CA SER A 140 1.28 -2.44 7.15
C SER A 140 -0.24 -2.67 7.17
N LEU A 141 -0.66 -3.67 7.92
CA LEU A 141 -2.02 -4.07 8.20
C LEU A 141 -2.39 -4.01 9.70
N LYS A 142 -1.81 -3.13 10.51
CA LYS A 142 -2.47 -2.73 11.77
C LYS A 142 -2.40 -1.23 11.98
N SER A 143 -3.56 -0.57 11.89
CA SER A 143 -3.79 0.74 12.53
C SER A 143 -3.45 0.62 14.03
N LYS A 144 -3.22 1.74 14.73
CA LYS A 144 -2.98 1.81 16.20
C LYS A 144 -4.02 1.08 17.08
N VAL A 145 -5.04 0.44 16.49
CA VAL A 145 -6.15 -0.29 17.12
C VAL A 145 -6.15 -1.80 16.77
N GLY A 146 -5.15 -2.32 16.04
CA GLY A 146 -4.98 -3.75 15.81
C GLY A 146 -5.65 -4.32 14.55
N TYR A 147 -6.03 -3.48 13.58
CA TYR A 147 -6.78 -3.86 12.37
C TYR A 147 -6.09 -3.46 11.05
N THR A 148 -6.21 -4.30 10.01
CA THR A 148 -5.66 -4.04 8.66
C THR A 148 -6.13 -2.74 8.04
N LYS A 149 -5.25 -2.01 7.32
CA LYS A 149 -5.62 -0.81 6.55
C LYS A 149 -6.79 -1.08 5.62
N ASP A 150 -6.79 -2.24 4.95
CA ASP A 150 -7.89 -2.65 4.08
C ASP A 150 -9.18 -2.91 4.84
N PHE A 151 -9.11 -3.54 6.01
CA PHE A 151 -10.28 -3.64 6.89
C PHE A 151 -10.76 -2.28 7.40
N GLU A 152 -9.87 -1.34 7.71
CA GLU A 152 -10.28 0.02 8.10
C GLU A 152 -10.98 0.74 6.93
N ARG A 153 -10.49 0.57 5.69
CA ARG A 153 -11.18 1.04 4.48
C ARG A 153 -12.55 0.40 4.31
N PHE A 154 -12.66 -0.91 4.50
CA PHE A 154 -13.95 -1.63 4.49
C PHE A 154 -14.88 -1.12 5.59
N TRP A 155 -14.36 -0.94 6.80
CA TRP A 155 -15.13 -0.52 7.96
C TRP A 155 -15.67 0.91 7.81
N LEU A 156 -14.88 1.80 7.20
CA LEU A 156 -15.29 3.16 6.86
C LEU A 156 -16.34 3.20 5.75
N ALA A 157 -16.25 2.28 4.77
CA ALA A 157 -17.20 2.18 3.67
C ALA A 157 -18.54 1.53 4.07
N TYR A 158 -18.54 0.71 5.11
CA TYR A 158 -19.72 -0.03 5.54
C TYR A 158 -20.74 0.90 6.22
N PRO A 159 -22.05 0.81 5.90
CA PRO A 159 -23.05 1.73 6.45
C PRO A 159 -23.21 1.56 7.97
N GLN A 160 -23.40 2.67 8.68
CA GLN A 160 -23.57 2.65 10.13
C GLN A 160 -24.92 2.06 10.53
N ARG A 161 -24.91 1.09 11.45
CA ARG A 161 -26.09 0.39 11.95
C ARG A 161 -26.49 0.90 13.34
N ILE A 162 -27.80 1.02 13.61
CA ILE A 162 -28.30 1.18 14.99
C ILE A 162 -28.30 -0.17 15.71
N GLY A 163 -27.70 -0.21 16.90
CA GLY A 163 -27.53 -1.42 17.72
C GLY A 163 -26.20 -2.14 17.47
N SER A 164 -26.13 -3.42 17.83
CA SER A 164 -24.86 -4.17 17.81
C SER A 164 -24.25 -4.30 16.40
N ASN A 165 -22.96 -3.97 16.28
CA ASN A 165 -22.13 -4.26 15.11
C ASN A 165 -20.64 -4.37 15.54
N PRO A 166 -20.23 -5.50 16.15
CA PRO A 166 -18.91 -5.60 16.76
C PRO A 166 -17.80 -5.68 15.71
N LYS A 167 -16.82 -4.77 15.81
CA LYS A 167 -15.72 -4.62 14.83
C LYS A 167 -14.78 -5.83 14.77
N LYS A 168 -14.43 -6.42 15.91
CA LYS A 168 -13.50 -7.56 15.99
C LYS A 168 -14.01 -8.83 15.27
N PRO A 169 -15.26 -9.30 15.49
CA PRO A 169 -15.80 -10.44 14.74
C PRO A 169 -15.88 -10.21 13.23
N ALA A 170 -16.19 -8.99 12.79
CA ALA A 170 -16.18 -8.65 11.37
C ALA A 170 -14.75 -8.73 10.80
N TYR A 171 -13.76 -8.23 11.54
CA TYR A 171 -12.35 -8.32 11.15
C TYR A 171 -11.84 -9.76 11.03
N ASP A 172 -12.17 -10.61 11.99
CA ASP A 172 -11.77 -12.02 11.96
C ASP A 172 -12.36 -12.72 10.73
N LYS A 173 -13.58 -12.37 10.34
CA LYS A 173 -14.18 -12.89 9.11
C LYS A 173 -13.54 -12.34 7.84
N PHE A 174 -13.29 -11.04 7.77
CA PHE A 174 -12.62 -10.38 6.65
C PHE A 174 -11.26 -11.03 6.34
N LYS A 175 -10.43 -11.24 7.37
CA LYS A 175 -9.15 -11.95 7.22
C LYS A 175 -9.31 -13.39 6.74
N GLN A 176 -10.34 -14.09 7.23
CA GLN A 176 -10.59 -15.48 6.84
C GLN A 176 -10.88 -15.60 5.33
N ILE A 177 -11.66 -14.68 4.77
CA ILE A 177 -12.02 -14.64 3.35
C ILE A 177 -10.76 -14.44 2.49
N ILE A 178 -9.93 -13.44 2.85
CA ILE A 178 -8.66 -13.17 2.16
C ILE A 178 -7.72 -14.37 2.25
N LYS A 179 -7.57 -14.95 3.45
CA LYS A 179 -6.68 -16.11 3.66
C LYS A 179 -7.08 -17.33 2.83
N LYS A 180 -8.38 -17.52 2.60
CA LYS A 180 -8.90 -18.59 1.75
C LYS A 180 -8.87 -18.27 0.26
N GLY A 181 -8.53 -17.04 -0.12
CA GLY A 181 -8.52 -16.60 -1.53
C GLY A 181 -9.92 -16.50 -2.14
N GLU A 182 -10.97 -16.38 -1.32
CA GLU A 182 -12.36 -16.37 -1.80
C GLU A 182 -12.77 -15.00 -2.38
N ALA A 183 -12.12 -13.92 -1.95
CA ALA A 183 -12.31 -12.57 -2.47
C ALA A 183 -11.11 -11.68 -2.12
N THR A 184 -10.90 -10.63 -2.90
CA THR A 184 -9.90 -9.60 -2.60
C THR A 184 -10.42 -8.58 -1.58
N ALA A 185 -9.52 -7.80 -0.99
CA ALA A 185 -9.91 -6.69 -0.13
C ALA A 185 -10.77 -5.65 -0.88
N ASP A 186 -10.41 -5.34 -2.13
CA ASP A 186 -11.13 -4.35 -2.92
C ASP A 186 -12.52 -4.84 -3.34
N ASP A 187 -12.74 -6.15 -3.56
CA ASP A 187 -14.08 -6.72 -3.78
C ASP A 187 -15.01 -6.44 -2.58
N MET A 188 -14.52 -6.70 -1.37
CA MET A 188 -15.30 -6.51 -0.14
C MET A 188 -15.55 -5.03 0.15
N ILE A 189 -14.57 -4.15 -0.13
CA ILE A 189 -14.71 -2.70 0.03
C ILE A 189 -15.73 -2.15 -0.98
N THR A 190 -15.65 -2.59 -2.24
CA THR A 190 -16.56 -2.15 -3.30
C THR A 190 -17.99 -2.60 -3.01
N GLY A 191 -18.17 -3.87 -2.63
CA GLY A 191 -19.47 -4.39 -2.20
C GLY A 191 -20.02 -3.66 -0.98
N ALA A 192 -19.19 -3.28 -0.01
CA ALA A 192 -19.62 -2.49 1.16
C ALA A 192 -20.09 -1.08 0.78
N LYS A 193 -19.39 -0.40 -0.13
CA LYS A 193 -19.80 0.93 -0.65
C LYS A 193 -21.14 0.86 -1.35
N HIS A 194 -21.30 -0.05 -2.30
CA HIS A 194 -22.56 -0.18 -3.03
C HIS A 194 -23.71 -0.67 -2.13
N TYR A 195 -23.43 -1.48 -1.11
CA TYR A 195 -24.40 -1.82 -0.07
C TYR A 195 -24.84 -0.59 0.73
N ALA A 196 -23.91 0.30 1.12
CA ALA A 196 -24.24 1.57 1.75
C ALA A 196 -25.14 2.41 0.85
N ASP A 197 -24.76 2.59 -0.43
CA ASP A 197 -25.54 3.36 -1.41
C ASP A 197 -26.94 2.77 -1.60
N HIS A 198 -27.09 1.45 -1.63
CA HIS A 198 -28.38 0.79 -1.71
C HIS A 198 -29.23 1.08 -0.46
N MET A 199 -28.64 1.02 0.74
CA MET A 199 -29.34 1.36 1.99
C MET A 199 -29.75 2.84 2.04
N HIS A 200 -28.95 3.73 1.45
CA HIS A 200 -29.33 5.13 1.21
C HIS A 200 -30.53 5.26 0.27
N LYS A 201 -30.55 4.53 -0.85
CA LYS A 201 -31.64 4.60 -1.85
C LYS A 201 -32.99 4.10 -1.35
N ILE A 202 -33.00 3.16 -0.40
CA ILE A 202 -34.24 2.60 0.16
C ILE A 202 -34.66 3.26 1.50
N ASP A 203 -34.05 4.40 1.84
CA ASP A 203 -34.28 5.16 3.08
C ASP A 203 -34.12 4.31 4.37
N ARG A 204 -33.16 3.37 4.36
CA ARG A 204 -32.84 2.51 5.53
C ARG A 204 -31.47 2.79 6.14
N VAL A 205 -30.94 4.00 5.94
CA VAL A 205 -29.69 4.46 6.54
C VAL A 205 -29.84 4.58 8.05
N ASN A 206 -28.79 4.23 8.81
CA ASN A 206 -28.81 4.32 10.26
C ASN A 206 -30.02 3.61 10.88
N THR A 207 -30.44 2.49 10.32
CA THR A 207 -31.52 1.67 10.91
C THR A 207 -30.96 0.37 11.47
N GLU A 208 -31.76 -0.34 12.26
CA GLU A 208 -31.44 -1.70 12.70
C GLU A 208 -31.47 -2.72 11.55
N PHE A 209 -32.09 -2.37 10.41
CA PHE A 209 -32.20 -3.21 9.21
C PHE A 209 -30.89 -3.33 8.43
N ILE A 210 -29.91 -2.46 8.71
CA ILE A 210 -28.55 -2.63 8.19
C ILE A 210 -28.00 -3.92 8.79
N LYS A 211 -27.50 -4.81 7.93
CA LYS A 211 -26.91 -6.08 8.38
C LYS A 211 -25.65 -5.80 9.17
N MET A 212 -25.36 -6.61 10.19
CA MET A 212 -24.06 -6.59 10.84
C MET A 212 -22.96 -6.92 9.82
N ALA A 213 -21.82 -6.24 9.90
CA ALA A 213 -20.72 -6.43 8.96
C ALA A 213 -20.21 -7.89 8.93
N LYS A 214 -20.21 -8.57 10.09
CA LYS A 214 -19.92 -10.01 10.18
C LYS A 214 -20.88 -10.86 9.33
N THR A 215 -22.18 -10.56 9.37
CA THR A 215 -23.21 -11.32 8.63
C THR A 215 -23.05 -11.10 7.14
N PHE A 216 -22.90 -9.84 6.71
CA PHE A 216 -22.63 -9.46 5.33
C PHE A 216 -21.40 -10.19 4.77
N LEU A 217 -20.29 -10.19 5.52
CA LEU A 217 -19.08 -10.92 5.14
C LEU A 217 -19.31 -12.42 5.11
N ASN A 218 -20.00 -12.99 6.11
CA ASN A 218 -20.31 -14.43 6.19
C ASN A 218 -21.09 -14.94 4.99
N GLN A 219 -22.09 -14.19 4.53
CA GLN A 219 -22.96 -14.56 3.42
C GLN A 219 -22.35 -14.25 2.04
N ARG A 220 -21.16 -13.63 2.00
CA ARG A 220 -20.50 -13.17 0.75
C ARG A 220 -21.37 -12.20 -0.06
N GLU A 221 -22.22 -11.44 0.61
CA GLU A 221 -23.14 -10.49 -0.03
C GLU A 221 -22.42 -9.39 -0.79
N PHE A 222 -21.16 -9.11 -0.46
CA PHE A 222 -20.35 -8.21 -1.28
C PHE A 222 -20.27 -8.64 -2.75
N ASN A 223 -20.47 -9.93 -3.08
CA ASN A 223 -20.57 -10.37 -4.47
C ASN A 223 -21.83 -9.84 -5.17
N ASP A 224 -22.95 -9.70 -4.44
CA ASP A 224 -24.20 -9.16 -4.99
C ASP A 224 -24.10 -7.66 -5.25
N TYR A 225 -23.15 -6.98 -4.59
CA TYR A 225 -22.97 -5.54 -4.67
C TYR A 225 -21.70 -5.11 -5.41
N LYS A 226 -20.71 -5.99 -5.67
CA LYS A 226 -19.44 -5.58 -6.30
C LYS A 226 -19.55 -5.31 -7.81
N ASP A 227 -20.44 -6.03 -8.49
CA ASP A 227 -20.73 -5.84 -9.90
C ASP A 227 -21.86 -4.81 -10.01
N GLN A 228 -21.70 -3.78 -10.86
CA GLN A 228 -22.62 -2.63 -10.94
C GLN A 228 -24.06 -2.95 -11.39
N VAL A 229 -24.46 -4.22 -11.41
CA VAL A 229 -25.78 -4.68 -11.83
C VAL A 229 -26.36 -5.62 -10.77
N HIS A 230 -27.09 -5.07 -9.80
CA HIS A 230 -28.09 -5.86 -9.08
C HIS A 230 -29.47 -5.25 -9.22
N GLN A 231 -30.33 -6.00 -9.91
CA GLN A 231 -31.78 -5.84 -9.84
C GLN A 231 -32.24 -6.19 -8.43
N PRO A 232 -33.17 -5.43 -7.83
CA PRO A 232 -33.62 -5.70 -6.47
C PRO A 232 -34.23 -7.10 -6.36
N ALA A 233 -33.71 -7.90 -5.43
CA ALA A 233 -34.31 -9.17 -5.03
C ALA A 233 -35.79 -8.97 -4.68
N LYS A 234 -36.64 -9.87 -5.21
CA LYS A 234 -38.10 -9.90 -5.00
C LYS A 234 -38.47 -9.55 -3.55
N ILE A 235 -39.08 -8.38 -3.39
CA ILE A 235 -39.83 -8.05 -2.17
C ILE A 235 -41.05 -8.97 -2.17
N LEU A 236 -41.03 -10.02 -1.36
CA LEU A 236 -42.25 -10.70 -0.94
C LEU A 236 -43.05 -9.70 -0.10
N ARG A 237 -43.91 -8.91 -0.75
CA ARG A 237 -45.00 -8.24 -0.05
C ARG A 237 -45.91 -9.36 0.45
N LYS A 238 -45.97 -9.54 1.76
CA LYS A 238 -47.15 -10.16 2.39
C LYS A 238 -48.30 -9.23 2.04
N GLU A 239 -49.19 -9.69 1.18
CA GLU A 239 -50.48 -9.04 1.00
C GLU A 239 -51.20 -9.11 2.34
N GLU A 240 -51.41 -7.93 2.92
CA GLU A 240 -52.33 -7.75 4.02
C GLU A 240 -53.72 -8.13 3.50
N THR A 241 -54.24 -9.25 3.99
CA THR A 241 -55.65 -9.60 3.89
C THR A 241 -56.45 -8.61 4.73
N GLY A 242 -56.66 -7.41 4.18
CA GLY A 242 -57.67 -6.46 4.64
C GLY A 242 -59.02 -6.87 4.06
N GLY A 243 -59.83 -7.53 4.90
CA GLY A 243 -61.20 -7.91 4.55
C GLY A 243 -62.03 -6.70 4.18
N ILE A 244 -62.49 -6.65 2.94
CA ILE A 244 -63.61 -5.80 2.53
C ILE A 244 -64.87 -6.58 2.85
N SER A 245 -65.48 -6.23 3.99
CA SER A 245 -66.86 -6.55 4.31
C SER A 245 -67.77 -5.94 3.24
N GLN A 246 -68.35 -6.79 2.40
CA GLN A 246 -69.47 -6.43 1.54
C GLN A 246 -70.65 -6.02 2.43
N PHE A 247 -71.03 -4.74 2.37
CA PHE A 247 -72.38 -4.34 2.77
C PHE A 247 -73.33 -4.80 1.66
N GLY A 248 -74.23 -5.71 2.04
CA GLY A 248 -75.32 -6.19 1.22
C GLY A 248 -76.44 -5.16 1.06
N ASP A 249 -77.25 -5.42 0.04
CA ASP A 249 -78.40 -4.67 -0.42
C ASP A 249 -79.43 -4.31 0.67
N ASN A 250 -79.86 -3.05 0.67
CA ASN A 250 -81.26 -2.61 0.61
C ASN A 250 -81.36 -1.09 0.50
#